data_AF-A0A413DWA9-F1
#
_entry.id   AF-A0A413DWA9-F1
#
_cell.length_a   1.000
_cell.length_b   1.000
_cell.length_c   1.000
_cell.angle_alpha   90.00
_cell.angle_beta   90.00
_cell.angle_gamma   90.00
#
_symmetry.space_group_name_H-M   'P 1'
#
loop_
_entity.id
_entity.type
_entity.pdbx_description
1 polymer ?
#
loop_
_entity_poly.entity_id
_entity_poly.type
_entity_poly.pdbx_seq_one_letter_code
_entity_poly.pdbx_strand_id
1 'polypeptide(L)'
;MQLARSKGAFVYGICNVVGASIPRNTDSGTYIHVGPEIGVASTKAFTGQVTVLMLLALCVGQMRGTVDDATVERIVRELKNMPLYIKDVLGLADKIKNLSKIYTYARNFLYLGRGYNYPTALEGALKLKEISYIHAEGYPAAEMK
;
A
#
# COMPACT_ATOMS: atom_id res chain seq x y z
N MET A 1 -17.41 -4.37 9.86
CA MET A 1 -17.61 -3.19 10.74
C MET A 1 -18.75 -3.40 11.73
N GLN A 2 -20.01 -3.58 11.28
CA GLN A 2 -21.15 -3.78 12.19
C GLN A 2 -20.97 -4.97 13.15
N LEU A 3 -20.51 -6.12 12.65
CA LEU A 3 -20.20 -7.28 13.50
C LEU A 3 -19.11 -7.00 14.54
N ALA A 4 -18.06 -6.24 14.19
CA ALA A 4 -17.00 -5.89 15.14
C ALA A 4 -17.56 -4.98 16.25
N ARG A 5 -18.38 -3.99 15.88
CA ARG A 5 -19.05 -3.10 16.85
C ARG A 5 -20.04 -3.84 17.74
N SER A 6 -20.82 -4.77 17.18
CA SER A 6 -21.75 -5.59 17.99
C SER A 6 -21.04 -6.51 18.98
N LYS A 7 -19.72 -6.69 18.83
CA LYS A 7 -18.85 -7.43 19.76
C LYS A 7 -18.02 -6.49 20.66
N GLY A 8 -18.29 -5.18 20.65
CA GLY A 8 -17.62 -4.20 21.50
C GLY A 8 -16.23 -3.77 21.03
N ALA A 9 -15.83 -4.10 19.80
CA ALA A 9 -14.54 -3.67 19.26
C ALA A 9 -14.54 -2.19 18.87
N PHE A 10 -13.47 -1.48 19.21
CA PHE A 10 -13.17 -0.16 18.66
C PHE A 10 -12.81 -0.28 17.18
N VAL A 11 -13.43 0.53 16.33
CA VAL A 11 -13.26 0.48 14.87
C VAL A 11 -12.61 1.77 14.38
N TYR A 12 -11.38 1.65 13.88
CA TYR A 12 -10.63 2.74 13.25
C TYR A 12 -10.70 2.64 11.72
N GLY A 13 -11.19 3.69 11.05
CA GLY A 13 -11.35 3.74 9.60
C GLY A 13 -10.20 4.45 8.89
N ILE A 14 -9.63 3.83 7.85
CA ILE A 14 -8.72 4.51 6.91
C ILE A 14 -9.45 4.63 5.58
N CYS A 15 -9.71 5.86 5.13
CA CYS A 15 -10.54 6.12 3.95
C CYS A 15 -9.96 7.24 3.09
N ASN A 16 -10.34 7.32 1.82
CA ASN A 16 -9.99 8.46 0.96
C ASN A 16 -11.19 9.38 0.70
N VAL A 17 -12.39 8.82 0.64
CA VAL A 17 -13.60 9.53 0.20
C VAL A 17 -14.35 10.10 1.39
N VAL A 18 -14.42 11.43 1.45
CA VAL A 18 -15.25 12.14 2.44
C VAL A 18 -16.72 11.83 2.17
N GLY A 19 -17.46 11.50 3.22
CA GLY A 19 -18.87 11.13 3.09
C GLY A 19 -19.09 9.70 2.57
N ALA A 20 -18.08 8.83 2.56
CA ALA A 20 -18.28 7.39 2.36
C ALA A 20 -18.95 6.72 3.57
N SER A 21 -19.39 5.46 3.41
CA SER A 21 -19.96 4.69 4.50
C SER A 21 -18.94 4.34 5.59
N ILE A 22 -17.66 4.19 5.25
CA ILE A 22 -16.61 3.81 6.21
C ILE A 22 -16.51 4.85 7.34
N PRO A 23 -16.21 6.15 7.10
CA PRO A 23 -16.12 7.14 8.17
C PRO A 23 -17.39 7.28 9.03
N ARG A 24 -18.58 7.01 8.44
CA ARG A 24 -19.85 7.03 9.17
C ARG A 24 -20.04 5.84 10.12
N ASN A 25 -19.36 4.73 9.88
CA ASN A 25 -19.54 3.48 10.61
C ASN A 25 -18.34 3.13 11.52
N THR A 26 -17.33 3.99 11.60
CA THR A 26 -16.15 3.86 12.46
C THR A 26 -16.22 4.79 13.66
N ASP A 27 -15.52 4.47 14.75
CA ASP A 27 -15.47 5.31 15.96
C ASP A 27 -14.47 6.46 15.83
N SER A 28 -13.42 6.25 15.04
CA SER A 28 -12.44 7.26 14.64
C SER A 28 -11.80 6.85 13.30
N GLY A 29 -10.97 7.71 12.72
CA GLY A 29 -10.31 7.38 11.47
C GLY A 29 -9.41 8.47 10.92
N THR A 30 -8.72 8.13 9.83
CA THR A 30 -7.88 9.05 9.07
C THR A 30 -8.28 9.02 7.59
N TYR A 31 -8.33 10.21 6.99
CA TYR A 31 -8.40 10.35 5.55
C TYR A 31 -6.98 10.32 4.95
N ILE A 32 -6.77 9.53 3.90
CA ILE A 32 -5.45 9.42 3.25
C ILE A 32 -5.15 10.59 2.30
N HIS A 33 -6.14 11.42 1.97
CA HIS A 33 -6.02 12.66 1.19
C HIS A 33 -5.29 12.54 -0.16
N VAL A 34 -5.45 11.42 -0.86
CA VAL A 34 -4.82 11.23 -2.19
C VAL A 34 -5.69 11.75 -3.35
N GLY A 35 -6.88 12.29 -3.04
CA GLY A 35 -7.85 12.78 -4.03
C GLY A 35 -8.53 11.66 -4.83
N PRO A 36 -9.46 11.97 -5.74
CA PRO A 36 -10.26 10.98 -6.46
C PRO A 36 -9.40 10.04 -7.32
N GLU A 37 -9.71 8.76 -7.33
CA GLU A 37 -9.02 7.76 -8.14
C GLU A 37 -9.94 7.29 -9.26
N ILE A 38 -9.55 7.61 -10.50
CA ILE A 38 -10.37 7.36 -11.70
C ILE A 38 -9.94 6.04 -12.38
N GLY A 39 -8.68 5.65 -12.21
CA GLY A 39 -8.15 4.41 -12.75
C GLY A 39 -8.84 3.18 -12.15
N VAL A 40 -8.99 2.13 -12.95
CA VAL A 40 -9.58 0.85 -12.52
C VAL A 40 -8.75 0.22 -11.39
N ALA A 41 -7.44 0.22 -11.57
CA ALA A 41 -6.48 -0.26 -10.59
C ALA A 41 -6.13 0.84 -9.58
N SER A 42 -6.21 0.52 -8.28
CA SER A 42 -5.71 1.37 -7.20
C SER A 42 -4.20 1.57 -7.30
N THR A 43 -3.72 2.79 -7.12
CA THR A 43 -2.32 3.21 -7.22
C THR A 43 -1.95 4.11 -6.04
N LYS A 44 -2.47 5.34 -6.03
CA LYS A 44 -2.23 6.32 -4.98
C LYS A 44 -2.94 5.97 -3.68
N ALA A 45 -4.11 5.33 -3.73
CA ALA A 45 -4.78 4.91 -2.51
C ALA A 45 -3.95 3.85 -1.76
N PHE A 46 -3.34 2.89 -2.46
CA PHE A 46 -2.47 1.89 -1.83
C PHE A 46 -1.28 2.54 -1.10
N THR A 47 -0.53 3.41 -1.79
CA THR A 47 0.62 4.10 -1.20
C THR A 47 0.21 5.03 -0.05
N GLY A 48 -0.91 5.73 -0.18
CA GLY A 48 -1.49 6.55 0.89
C GLY A 48 -1.91 5.72 2.11
N GLN A 49 -2.52 4.56 1.92
CA GLN A 49 -2.90 3.64 3.00
C GLN A 49 -1.67 3.10 3.74
N VAL A 50 -0.63 2.66 3.03
CA VAL A 50 0.62 2.20 3.65
C VAL A 50 1.28 3.32 4.46
N THR A 51 1.25 4.56 3.96
CA THR A 51 1.78 5.72 4.69
C THR A 51 1.03 5.97 6.00
N VAL A 52 -0.30 5.95 5.99
CA VAL A 52 -1.11 6.12 7.20
C VAL A 52 -0.92 4.95 8.18
N LEU A 53 -0.82 3.72 7.69
CA LEU A 53 -0.55 2.55 8.54
C LEU A 53 0.83 2.63 9.20
N MET A 54 1.84 3.15 8.50
CA MET A 54 3.17 3.39 9.08
C MET A 54 3.10 4.42 10.21
N LEU A 55 2.42 5.56 9.99
CA LEU A 55 2.25 6.58 11.01
C LEU A 55 1.47 6.06 12.23
N LEU A 56 0.44 5.26 12.00
CA LEU A 56 -0.32 4.61 13.08
C LEU A 56 0.55 3.64 13.88
N ALA A 57 1.37 2.82 13.21
CA ALA A 57 2.29 1.90 13.86
C ALA A 57 3.35 2.64 14.72
N LEU A 58 3.89 3.76 14.23
CA LEU A 58 4.80 4.61 15.00
C LEU A 58 4.13 5.18 16.25
N CYS A 59 2.93 5.73 16.10
CA CYS A 59 2.17 6.31 17.21
C CYS A 59 1.88 5.26 18.29
N VAL A 60 1.37 4.08 17.90
CA VAL A 60 1.12 2.98 18.84
C VAL A 60 2.43 2.48 19.47
N GLY A 61 3.51 2.41 18.70
CA GLY A 61 4.83 2.00 19.17
C GLY A 61 5.41 2.94 20.24
N GLN A 62 5.29 4.25 20.04
CA GLN A 62 5.69 5.26 21.02
C GLN A 62 4.83 5.18 22.29
N MET A 63 3.50 5.10 22.15
CA MET A 63 2.58 4.98 23.29
C MET A 63 2.86 3.72 24.13
N ARG A 64 3.35 2.65 23.51
CA ARG A 64 3.71 1.39 24.17
C ARG A 64 5.15 1.36 24.69
N GLY A 65 5.97 2.38 24.39
CA GLY A 65 7.40 2.38 24.72
C GLY A 65 8.23 1.33 23.97
N THR A 66 7.72 0.80 22.85
CA THR A 66 8.42 -0.22 22.04
C THR A 66 9.18 0.36 20.85
N VAL A 67 8.98 1.65 20.58
CA VAL A 67 9.67 2.41 19.54
C VAL A 67 10.21 3.69 20.19
N ASP A 68 11.50 3.95 20.02
CA ASP A 68 12.16 5.14 20.55
C ASP A 68 11.98 6.36 19.63
N ASP A 69 12.19 7.55 20.20
CA ASP A 69 12.02 8.82 19.47
C ASP A 69 13.00 8.93 18.31
N ALA A 70 14.22 8.39 18.45
CA ALA A 70 15.21 8.36 17.38
C ALA A 70 14.70 7.56 16.16
N THR A 71 14.05 6.41 16.36
CA THR A 71 13.44 5.64 15.27
C THR A 71 12.27 6.39 14.63
N VAL A 72 11.43 7.05 15.44
CA VAL A 72 10.31 7.84 14.93
C VAL A 72 10.80 8.99 14.07
N GLU A 73 11.76 9.79 14.56
CA GLU A 73 12.34 10.90 13.82
C GLU A 73 12.96 10.46 12.50
N ARG A 74 13.68 9.33 12.51
CA ARG A 74 14.28 8.75 11.30
C ARG A 74 13.20 8.36 10.29
N ILE A 75 12.17 7.63 10.71
CA ILE A 75 11.12 7.16 9.77
C ILE A 75 10.28 8.34 9.25
N VAL A 76 9.91 9.29 10.12
CA VAL A 76 9.16 10.49 9.70
C VAL A 76 9.96 11.32 8.69
N ARG A 77 11.28 11.42 8.85
CA ARG A 77 12.15 12.08 7.88
C ARG A 77 12.13 11.38 6.52
N GLU A 78 12.21 10.06 6.49
CA GLU A 78 12.13 9.29 5.24
C GLU A 78 10.75 9.39 4.59
N LEU A 79 9.66 9.42 5.38
CA LEU A 79 8.31 9.66 4.85
C LEU A 79 8.20 11.05 4.21
N LYS A 80 8.84 12.08 4.78
CA LYS A 80 8.90 13.43 4.18
C LYS A 80 9.69 13.45 2.87
N ASN A 81 10.73 12.60 2.74
CA ASN A 81 11.53 12.48 1.53
C ASN A 81 10.88 11.60 0.45
N MET A 82 9.84 10.83 0.79
CA MET A 82 9.15 9.91 -0.12
C MET A 82 8.75 10.51 -1.48
N PRO A 83 8.27 11.76 -1.59
CA PRO A 83 7.95 12.36 -2.89
C PRO A 83 9.16 12.41 -3.84
N LEU A 84 10.38 12.57 -3.31
CA LEU A 84 11.61 12.54 -4.10
C LEU A 84 11.86 11.13 -4.65
N TYR A 85 11.76 10.11 -3.80
CA TYR A 85 11.93 8.72 -4.23
C TYR A 85 10.88 8.30 -5.26
N ILE A 86 9.62 8.74 -5.10
CA ILE A 86 8.56 8.50 -6.08
C ILE A 86 8.90 9.17 -7.40
N LYS A 87 9.38 10.43 -7.39
CA LYS A 87 9.79 11.15 -8.60
C LYS A 87 10.90 10.41 -9.35
N ASP A 88 11.91 9.91 -8.63
CA ASP A 88 13.02 9.17 -9.23
C ASP A 88 12.54 7.86 -9.87
N VAL A 89 11.65 7.12 -9.19
CA VAL A 89 11.05 5.89 -9.74
C VAL A 89 10.17 6.18 -10.95
N LEU A 90 9.37 7.25 -10.93
CA LEU A 90 8.57 7.67 -12.09
C LEU A 90 9.44 8.08 -13.29
N GLY A 91 10.66 8.56 -13.06
CA GLY A 91 11.66 8.80 -14.10
C GLY A 91 12.07 7.55 -14.89
N LEU A 92 11.74 6.35 -14.40
CA LEU A 92 11.99 5.07 -15.08
C LEU A 92 10.89 4.68 -16.08
N ALA A 93 9.81 5.48 -16.21
CA ALA A 93 8.62 5.13 -16.99
C ALA A 93 8.93 4.68 -18.43
N ASP A 94 9.78 5.40 -19.17
CA ASP A 94 10.12 5.03 -20.56
C ASP A 94 10.92 3.73 -20.65
N LYS A 95 11.81 3.49 -19.67
CA LYS A 95 12.57 2.23 -19.59
C LYS A 95 11.64 1.06 -19.31
N ILE A 96 10.71 1.22 -18.37
CA ILE A 96 9.71 0.19 -18.01
C ILE A 96 8.77 -0.07 -19.20
N LYS A 97 8.33 0.98 -19.92
CA LYS A 97 7.52 0.86 -21.14
C LYS A 97 8.24 0.10 -22.26
N ASN A 98 9.55 0.26 -22.39
CA ASN A 98 10.31 -0.52 -23.37
C ASN A 98 10.48 -1.97 -22.93
N LEU A 99 10.76 -2.19 -21.63
CA LEU A 99 10.84 -3.53 -21.04
C LEU A 99 9.52 -4.30 -21.19
N SER A 100 8.36 -3.64 -21.01
CA SER A 100 7.04 -4.28 -21.09
C SER A 100 6.77 -4.92 -22.45
N LYS A 101 7.39 -4.44 -23.54
CA LYS A 101 7.25 -4.99 -24.89
C LYS A 101 7.75 -6.43 -24.99
N ILE A 102 8.77 -6.81 -24.20
CA ILE A 102 9.31 -8.18 -24.17
C ILE A 102 8.24 -9.16 -23.65
N TYR A 103 7.31 -8.68 -22.84
CA TYR A 103 6.29 -9.49 -22.20
C TYR A 103 4.93 -9.48 -22.92
N THR A 104 4.87 -8.94 -24.14
CA THR A 104 3.62 -8.82 -24.93
C THR A 104 2.86 -10.15 -25.05
N TYR A 105 3.57 -11.28 -25.13
CA TYR A 105 2.98 -12.61 -25.29
C TYR A 105 3.12 -13.50 -24.05
N ALA A 106 3.60 -12.95 -22.94
CA ALA A 106 3.71 -13.68 -21.69
C ALA A 106 2.30 -13.93 -21.13
N ARG A 107 2.02 -15.20 -20.82
CA ARG A 107 0.72 -15.62 -20.24
C ARG A 107 0.74 -15.69 -18.72
N ASN A 108 1.93 -15.86 -18.13
CA ASN A 108 2.11 -16.06 -16.70
C ASN A 108 3.21 -15.15 -16.17
N PHE A 109 3.01 -14.60 -14.98
CA PHE A 109 3.98 -13.80 -14.24
C PHE A 109 4.05 -14.22 -12.79
N LEU A 110 5.27 -14.22 -12.26
CA LEU A 110 5.51 -14.45 -10.85
C LEU A 110 6.17 -13.24 -10.22
N TYR A 111 5.56 -12.71 -9.16
CA TYR A 111 6.09 -11.61 -8.37
C TYR A 111 6.62 -12.17 -7.05
N LEU A 112 7.88 -11.89 -6.74
CA LEU A 112 8.52 -12.43 -5.54
C LEU A 112 8.84 -11.32 -4.55
N GLY A 113 8.51 -11.56 -3.29
CA GLY A 113 8.83 -10.63 -2.20
C GLY A 113 9.18 -11.37 -0.91
N ARG A 114 9.97 -10.73 -0.06
CA ARG A 114 10.36 -11.26 1.26
C ARG A 114 10.14 -10.22 2.34
N GLY A 115 9.70 -10.66 3.52
CA GLY A 115 9.43 -9.77 4.64
C GLY A 115 8.39 -8.72 4.26
N TYR A 116 8.68 -7.45 4.53
CA TYR A 116 7.80 -6.33 4.18
C TYR A 116 7.60 -6.12 2.67
N ASN A 117 8.44 -6.73 1.81
CA ASN A 117 8.26 -6.66 0.36
C ASN A 117 7.28 -7.71 -0.20
N TYR A 118 6.86 -8.69 0.61
CA TYR A 118 5.89 -9.69 0.15
C TYR A 118 4.51 -9.08 -0.18
N PRO A 119 3.91 -8.22 0.68
CA PRO A 119 2.70 -7.49 0.31
C PRO A 119 2.85 -6.63 -0.95
N THR A 120 4.02 -6.05 -1.18
CA THR A 120 4.32 -5.29 -2.41
C THR A 120 4.31 -6.17 -3.66
N ALA A 121 4.84 -7.41 -3.55
CA ALA A 121 4.79 -8.38 -4.63
C ALA A 121 3.34 -8.82 -4.95
N LEU A 122 2.51 -9.02 -3.92
CA LEU A 122 1.08 -9.31 -4.08
C LEU A 122 0.36 -8.17 -4.81
N GLU A 123 0.60 -6.91 -4.40
CA GLU A 123 -0.01 -5.74 -5.05
C GLU A 123 0.44 -5.63 -6.52
N GLY A 124 1.73 -5.82 -6.79
CA GLY A 124 2.26 -5.80 -8.17
C GLY A 124 1.61 -6.85 -9.07
N ALA A 125 1.45 -8.08 -8.57
CA ALA A 125 0.76 -9.14 -9.30
C ALA A 125 -0.72 -8.82 -9.52
N LEU A 126 -1.39 -8.26 -8.50
CA LEU A 126 -2.78 -7.83 -8.60
C LEU A 126 -2.95 -6.75 -9.69
N LYS A 127 -2.07 -5.74 -9.71
CA LYS A 127 -2.13 -4.67 -10.73
C LYS A 127 -1.98 -5.23 -12.14
N LEU A 128 -1.01 -6.11 -12.37
CA LEU A 128 -0.79 -6.70 -13.68
C LEU A 128 -2.03 -7.49 -14.13
N LYS A 129 -2.60 -8.29 -13.22
CA LYS A 129 -3.82 -9.08 -13.48
C LYS A 129 -5.02 -8.20 -13.84
N GLU A 130 -5.24 -7.13 -13.09
CA GLU A 130 -6.40 -6.23 -13.26
C GLU A 130 -6.43 -5.52 -14.62
N ILE A 131 -5.27 -5.08 -15.13
CA ILE A 131 -5.21 -4.21 -16.33
C ILE A 131 -4.78 -4.93 -17.61
N SER A 132 -4.05 -6.04 -17.50
CA SER A 132 -3.54 -6.78 -18.67
C SER A 132 -4.20 -8.14 -18.87
N TYR A 133 -4.94 -8.63 -17.87
CA TYR A 133 -5.54 -9.98 -17.85
C TYR A 133 -4.53 -11.14 -17.92
N ILE A 134 -3.22 -10.85 -17.81
CA ILE A 134 -2.17 -11.86 -17.67
C ILE A 134 -2.36 -12.56 -16.33
N HIS A 135 -2.14 -13.88 -16.32
CA HIS A 135 -2.15 -14.63 -15.07
C HIS A 135 -0.91 -14.27 -14.24
N ALA A 136 -1.11 -13.44 -13.21
CA ALA A 136 -0.03 -13.00 -12.33
C ALA A 136 -0.30 -13.44 -10.88
N GLU A 137 0.75 -13.93 -10.22
CA GLU A 137 0.69 -14.37 -8.83
C GLU A 137 1.88 -13.84 -8.02
N GLY A 138 1.62 -13.42 -6.79
CA GLY A 138 2.65 -12.99 -5.86
C GLY A 138 2.97 -14.10 -4.87
N TYR A 139 4.24 -14.43 -4.71
CA TYR A 139 4.73 -15.49 -3.83
C TYR A 139 5.77 -14.98 -2.81
N PRO A 140 5.77 -15.54 -1.60
CA PRO A 140 6.88 -15.33 -0.68
C PRO A 140 8.13 -16.01 -1.24
N ALA A 141 9.21 -15.25 -1.40
CA ALA A 141 10.44 -15.73 -2.04
C ALA A 141 11.08 -16.93 -1.31
N ALA A 142 10.80 -17.10 -0.02
CA ALA A 142 11.33 -18.21 0.79
C ALA A 142 10.63 -19.57 0.51
N GLU A 143 9.46 -19.55 -0.13
CA GLU A 143 8.69 -20.76 -0.47
C GLU A 143 8.98 -21.25 -1.91
N MET A 144 9.82 -20.55 -2.67
CA MET A 144 10.35 -21.06 -3.94
C MET A 144 11.50 -22.02 -3.66
N LYS A 145 11.17 -23.28 -3.41
CA LYS A 145 12.10 -24.41 -3.45
C LYS A 145 11.88 -25.23 -4.71
#